data_AF-A0A7C5G322-F1
#
_entry.id   AF-A0A7C5G322-F1
#
_cell.length_a   1.000
_cell.length_b   1.000
_cell.length_c   1.000
_cell.angle_alpha   90.00
_cell.angle_beta   90.00
_cell.angle_gamma   90.00
#
_symmetry.space_group_name_H-M   'P 1'
#
loop_
_entity.id
_entity.type
_entity.pdbx_description
1 polymer ?
#
loop_
_entity_poly.entity_id
_entity_poly.type
_entity_poly.pdbx_seq_one_letter_code
_entity_poly.pdbx_strand_id
1 'polypeptide(L)'
;ELALPEPHRQAITGLAGLGPQAAAATPDLIKLLESEDADIREVAAETVERIGPAAKAAIPVLERLLFDRDPNVRSAAARALQALGHPLPRALEVPAEHL
;
A
#
# COMPACT_ATOMS: atom_id res chain seq x y z
N GLU A 1 -11.85 10.34 -28.28
CA GLU A 1 -11.39 10.32 -26.88
C GLU A 1 -11.06 8.90 -26.47
N LEU A 2 -9.78 8.57 -26.36
CA LEU A 2 -9.33 7.28 -25.82
C LEU A 2 -9.42 7.34 -24.30
N ALA A 3 -10.58 6.98 -23.74
CA ALA A 3 -10.67 6.55 -22.35
C ALA A 3 -9.94 5.21 -22.25
N LEU A 4 -8.75 5.21 -21.66
CA LEU A 4 -8.02 3.98 -21.34
C LEU A 4 -8.94 3.09 -20.47
N PRO A 5 -9.25 1.86 -20.88
CA PRO A 5 -10.10 0.96 -20.11
C PRO A 5 -9.33 0.46 -18.88
N GLU A 6 -9.77 0.85 -17.68
CA GLU A 6 -9.32 0.38 -16.36
C GLU A 6 -8.95 -1.13 -16.31
N PRO A 7 -7.66 -1.53 -16.32
CA PRO A 7 -7.24 -2.90 -16.03
C PRO A 7 -6.47 -3.00 -14.71
N HIS A 8 -6.16 -1.88 -14.03
CA HIS A 8 -5.25 -1.89 -12.88
C HIS A 8 -5.96 -2.29 -11.59
N ARG A 9 -7.16 -1.79 -11.33
CA ARG A 9 -7.88 -2.07 -10.08
C ARG A 9 -8.22 -3.57 -9.92
N GLN A 10 -8.59 -4.24 -11.01
CA GLN A 10 -8.89 -5.68 -11.00
C GLN A 10 -7.61 -6.53 -10.85
N ALA A 11 -6.50 -6.12 -11.47
CA ALA A 11 -5.22 -6.81 -11.33
C ALA A 11 -4.70 -6.73 -9.88
N ILE A 12 -4.81 -5.57 -9.22
CA ILE A 12 -4.36 -5.41 -7.84
C ILE A 12 -5.27 -6.16 -6.87
N THR A 13 -6.58 -6.11 -7.06
CA THR A 13 -7.53 -6.91 -6.24
C THR A 13 -7.28 -8.41 -6.41
N GLY A 14 -6.91 -8.85 -7.62
CA GLY A 14 -6.51 -10.23 -7.91
C GLY A 14 -5.23 -10.64 -7.17
N LEU A 15 -4.21 -9.76 -7.16
CA LEU A 15 -2.96 -9.98 -6.41
C LEU A 15 -3.20 -10.06 -4.90
N ALA A 16 -4.09 -9.22 -4.36
CA ALA A 16 -4.49 -9.24 -2.95
C ALA A 16 -5.20 -10.55 -2.52
N GLY A 17 -5.68 -11.35 -3.48
CA GLY A 17 -6.26 -12.67 -3.28
C GLY A 17 -5.25 -13.83 -3.34
N LEU A 18 -4.02 -13.61 -3.81
CA LEU A 18 -3.01 -14.67 -3.99
C LEU A 18 -2.14 -14.92 -2.75
N GLY A 19 -2.33 -14.16 -1.67
CA GLY A 19 -1.63 -14.39 -0.40
C GLY A 19 -0.09 -14.38 -0.57
N PRO A 20 0.67 -15.31 0.03
CA PRO A 20 2.14 -15.32 0.00
C PRO A 20 2.75 -15.35 -1.41
N GLN A 21 2.01 -15.81 -2.43
CA GLN A 21 2.48 -15.79 -3.82
C GLN A 21 2.53 -14.37 -4.41
N ALA A 22 1.82 -13.42 -3.82
CA ALA A 22 1.95 -11.99 -4.14
C ALA A 22 3.30 -11.41 -3.71
N ALA A 23 4.10 -12.10 -2.88
CA ALA A 23 5.49 -11.72 -2.60
C ALA A 23 6.35 -11.71 -3.87
N ALA A 24 6.04 -12.54 -4.88
CA ALA A 24 6.69 -12.47 -6.19
C ALA A 24 6.34 -11.19 -6.96
N ALA A 25 5.23 -10.54 -6.64
CA ALA A 25 4.77 -9.28 -7.22
C ALA A 25 5.25 -8.04 -6.44
N THR A 26 6.10 -8.21 -5.42
CA THR A 26 6.63 -7.07 -4.62
C THR A 26 7.26 -5.96 -5.49
N PRO A 27 8.04 -6.24 -6.54
CA PRO A 27 8.58 -5.18 -7.41
C PRO A 27 7.52 -4.40 -8.17
N ASP A 28 6.44 -5.07 -8.59
CA ASP A 28 5.35 -4.40 -9.31
C ASP A 28 4.43 -3.65 -8.36
N LEU A 29 4.20 -4.16 -7.14
CA LEU A 29 3.53 -3.44 -6.06
C LEU A 29 4.25 -2.14 -5.70
N ILE A 30 5.59 -2.16 -5.63
CA ILE A 30 6.38 -0.95 -5.38
C ILE A 30 6.13 0.11 -6.46
N LYS A 31 6.04 -0.27 -7.74
CA LYS A 31 5.70 0.68 -8.82
C LYS A 31 4.30 1.27 -8.66
N LEU A 32 3.34 0.45 -8.22
CA LEU A 32 1.96 0.91 -8.01
C LEU A 32 1.83 1.86 -6.83
N LEU A 33 2.65 1.68 -5.78
CA LEU A 33 2.76 2.64 -4.67
C LEU A 33 3.30 4.01 -5.13
N GLU A 34 3.98 4.08 -6.27
CA GLU A 34 4.49 5.32 -6.87
C GLU A 34 3.59 5.87 -7.99
N SER A 35 2.40 5.28 -8.19
CA SER A 35 1.43 5.73 -9.20
C SER A 35 1.03 7.20 -9.00
N GLU A 36 0.79 7.93 -10.09
CA GLU A 36 0.24 9.28 -10.02
C GLU A 36 -1.21 9.28 -9.50
N ASP A 37 -1.92 8.17 -9.70
CA ASP A 37 -3.29 7.98 -9.26
C ASP A 37 -3.34 7.59 -7.76
N ALA A 38 -4.05 8.40 -6.97
CA ALA A 38 -4.20 8.19 -5.54
C ALA A 38 -4.94 6.87 -5.22
N ASP A 39 -5.94 6.51 -6.02
CA ASP A 39 -6.70 5.27 -5.82
C ASP A 39 -5.78 4.06 -6.02
N ILE A 40 -4.88 4.11 -7.01
CA ILE A 40 -3.91 3.04 -7.25
C ILE A 40 -2.90 2.94 -6.09
N ARG A 41 -2.42 4.08 -5.58
CA ARG A 41 -1.49 4.10 -4.43
C ARG A 41 -2.14 3.52 -3.17
N GLU A 42 -3.40 3.87 -2.91
CA GLU A 42 -4.18 3.35 -1.79
C GLU A 42 -4.31 1.83 -1.87
N VAL A 43 -4.82 1.31 -3.00
CA VAL A 43 -5.04 -0.14 -3.18
C VAL A 43 -3.71 -0.91 -3.12
N ALA A 44 -2.61 -0.33 -3.62
CA ALA A 44 -1.28 -0.93 -3.50
C ALA A 44 -0.83 -1.01 -2.04
N ALA A 45 -1.04 0.03 -1.24
CA ALA A 45 -0.70 0.03 0.18
C ALA A 45 -1.55 -0.97 0.98
N GLU A 46 -2.86 -1.05 0.71
CA GLU A 46 -3.74 -2.08 1.29
C GLU A 46 -3.29 -3.50 0.92
N THR A 47 -2.82 -3.69 -0.31
CA THR A 47 -2.31 -4.99 -0.76
C THR A 47 -1.04 -5.35 0.01
N VAL A 48 -0.15 -4.39 0.28
CA VAL A 48 1.03 -4.60 1.11
C VAL A 48 0.65 -4.93 2.57
N GLU A 49 -0.36 -4.27 3.14
CA GLU A 49 -0.91 -4.62 4.45
C GLU A 49 -1.35 -6.10 4.50
N ARG A 50 -2.07 -6.55 3.46
CA ARG A 50 -2.56 -7.94 3.36
C ARG A 50 -1.45 -8.98 3.13
N ILE A 51 -0.39 -8.62 2.41
CA ILE A 51 0.78 -9.50 2.22
C ILE A 51 1.57 -9.64 3.53
N GLY A 52 1.62 -8.57 4.33
CA GLY A 52 2.33 -8.55 5.59
C GLY A 52 3.86 -8.66 5.39
N PRO A 53 4.61 -9.27 6.34
CA PRO A 53 6.08 -9.19 6.43
C PRO A 53 6.87 -9.61 5.19
N ALA A 54 6.26 -10.32 4.24
CA ALA A 54 6.88 -10.66 2.97
C ALA A 54 7.11 -9.45 2.04
N ALA A 55 6.37 -8.35 2.25
CA ALA A 55 6.47 -7.12 1.46
C ALA A 55 7.35 -6.03 2.11
N LYS A 56 8.28 -6.38 2.99
CA LYS A 56 9.20 -5.43 3.65
C LYS A 56 10.02 -4.56 2.69
N ALA A 57 10.23 -5.00 1.44
CA ALA A 57 10.89 -4.19 0.44
C ALA A 57 10.11 -2.90 0.09
N ALA A 58 8.82 -2.82 0.39
CA ALA A 58 7.98 -1.65 0.18
C ALA A 58 8.14 -0.57 1.28
N ILE A 59 8.82 -0.86 2.40
CA ILE A 59 8.96 0.07 3.54
C ILE A 59 9.40 1.48 3.12
N PRO A 60 10.47 1.67 2.31
CA PRO A 60 10.93 3.02 1.97
C PRO A 60 9.89 3.84 1.18
N VAL A 61 9.06 3.18 0.36
CA VAL A 61 8.00 3.85 -0.39
C VAL A 61 6.81 4.16 0.52
N LEU A 62 6.42 3.21 1.38
CA LEU A 62 5.35 3.41 2.35
C LEU A 62 5.68 4.56 3.33
N GLU A 63 6.93 4.70 3.76
CA GLU A 63 7.37 5.84 4.59
C GLU A 63 7.15 7.19 3.89
N ARG A 64 7.31 7.25 2.57
CA ARG A 64 7.00 8.46 1.78
C ARG A 64 5.50 8.70 1.69
N LEU A 65 4.71 7.63 1.53
CA LEU A 65 3.24 7.71 1.44
C LEU A 65 2.57 8.12 2.75
N LEU A 66 3.27 8.06 3.89
CA LEU A 66 2.81 8.69 5.13
C LEU A 66 2.63 10.20 5.01
N PHE A 67 3.25 10.84 4.02
CA PHE A 67 3.13 12.26 3.72
C PHE A 67 2.40 12.51 2.40
N ASP A 68 1.64 11.52 1.91
CA ASP A 68 0.85 11.67 0.68
C ASP A 68 -0.20 12.77 0.82
N ARG A 69 -0.52 13.39 -0.32
CA ARG A 69 -1.54 14.44 -0.41
C ARG A 69 -2.92 13.87 -0.08
N ASP A 70 -3.15 12.62 -0.45
CA ASP A 70 -4.39 11.92 -0.23
C ASP A 70 -4.46 11.31 1.19
N PRO A 71 -5.52 11.59 1.98
CA PRO A 71 -5.67 11.07 3.34
C PRO A 71 -5.89 9.56 3.42
N ASN A 72 -6.50 8.94 2.42
CA ASN A 72 -6.72 7.50 2.40
C ASN A 72 -5.40 6.79 2.15
N VAL A 73 -4.59 7.30 1.21
CA VAL A 73 -3.23 6.79 0.94
C VAL A 73 -2.35 6.86 2.19
N ARG A 74 -2.39 7.98 2.94
CA ARG A 74 -1.65 8.09 4.22
C ARG A 74 -2.08 7.03 5.23
N SER A 75 -3.38 6.80 5.35
CA SER A 75 -3.95 5.84 6.31
C SER A 75 -3.59 4.40 5.92
N ALA A 76 -3.70 4.05 4.63
CA ALA A 76 -3.32 2.74 4.12
C ALA A 76 -1.81 2.49 4.31
N ALA A 77 -0.96 3.49 4.04
CA ALA A 77 0.48 3.38 4.26
C ALA A 77 0.84 3.14 5.73
N ALA A 78 0.15 3.82 6.66
CA ALA A 78 0.36 3.63 8.09
C ALA A 78 0.01 2.20 8.55
N ARG A 79 -1.12 1.67 8.08
CA ARG A 79 -1.56 0.30 8.37
C ARG A 79 -0.62 -0.74 7.77
N ALA A 80 -0.18 -0.52 6.53
CA ALA A 80 0.79 -1.37 5.85
C ALA A 80 2.12 -1.45 6.63
N LEU A 81 2.67 -0.32 7.08
CA LEU A 81 3.90 -0.33 7.89
C LEU A 81 3.73 -1.07 9.23
N GLN A 82 2.58 -0.92 9.91
CA GLN A 82 2.27 -1.71 11.11
C GLN A 82 2.22 -3.21 10.81
N ALA A 83 1.57 -3.62 9.72
CA ALA A 83 1.49 -5.03 9.30
C ALA A 83 2.87 -5.62 8.94
N LEU A 84 3.81 -4.76 8.51
CA LEU A 84 5.21 -5.15 8.26
C LEU A 84 6.06 -5.24 9.54
N GLY A 85 5.51 -4.83 10.68
CA GLY A 85 6.23 -4.69 11.94
C GLY A 85 7.24 -3.54 11.93
N HIS A 86 7.05 -2.56 11.03
CA HIS A 86 7.87 -1.36 10.96
C HIS A 86 7.23 -0.26 11.81
N PRO A 87 7.93 0.24 12.86
CA PRO A 87 7.39 1.29 13.70
C PRO A 87 7.13 2.54 12.88
N LEU A 88 5.93 3.11 13.01
CA LEU A 88 5.61 4.39 12.40
C LEU A 88 6.50 5.48 13.03
N PRO A 89 6.92 6.50 12.27
CA PRO A 89 7.55 7.67 12.86
C PRO A 89 6.60 8.24 13.91
N ARG A 90 7.14 8.57 15.09
CA ARG A 90 6.42 9.06 16.29
C ARG A 90 5.34 10.13 16.02
N ALA A 91 5.45 10.87 14.92
CA ALA A 91 4.46 11.85 14.48
C ALA A 91 3.11 11.24 14.03
N LEU A 92 3.07 9.93 13.76
CA LEU A 92 1.92 9.18 13.27
C LEU A 92 1.58 7.96 14.14
N GLU A 93 2.15 7.89 15.35
CA GLU A 93 1.61 7.04 16.43
C GLU A 93 0.21 7.58 16.78
N VAL A 94 -0.80 7.23 15.99
CA VAL A 94 -2.18 7.29 16.47
C VAL A 94 -2.28 6.21 17.56
N PRO A 95 -2.48 6.57 18.84
CA PRO A 95 -2.71 5.58 19.86
C PRO A 95 -3.92 4.75 19.43
N ALA A 96 -3.78 3.43 19.47
CA ALA A 96 -4.81 2.46 19.08
C ALA A 96 -6.04 2.44 20.01
N GLU A 97 -6.39 3.59 20.59
CA GLU A 97 -7.54 3.78 21.44
C GLU A 97 -8.66 4.40 20.57
N HIS A 98 -9.81 3.73 20.52
CA HIS A 98 -11.10 4.11 19.88
C HIS A 98 -11.47 3.38 18.57
N LEU A 99 -11.56 2.05 18.63
CA LEU A 99 -12.71 1.34 18.06
C LEU A 99 -13.52 0.69 19.19
#